data_AF-A0A6M3MED5-F1
#
_entry.id   AF-A0A6M3MED5-F1
#
_cell.length_a   1.000
_cell.length_b   1.000
_cell.length_c   1.000
_cell.angle_alpha   90.00
_cell.angle_beta   90.00
_cell.angle_gamma   90.00
#
_symmetry.space_group_name_H-M   'P 1'
#
loop_
_entity.id
_entity.type
_entity.pdbx_description
1 polymer ?
#
loop_
_entity_poly.entity_id
_entity_poly.type
_entity_poly.pdbx_seq_one_letter_code
_entity_poly.pdbx_strand_id
1 'polypeptide(L)'
;MVQVVKVARASGDIGYPGWSPLIHVHHVERNVFGNGIAIHIYGEMRIAAKEVVYARELKLNTIQTMTLTAETGSHTSYNVQKYIHAKGEYDNYASVDIFNTATDAEVTAGTGPDEGSVWIDFEALGE
;
A
#
# COMPACT_ATOMS: atom_id res chain seq x y z
N MET A 1 -20.58 9.39 1.30
CA MET A 1 -20.35 9.07 2.73
C MET A 1 -19.53 7.78 2.75
N VAL A 2 -18.21 7.88 2.91
CA VAL A 2 -17.33 6.69 2.96
C VAL A 2 -17.17 6.31 4.43
N GLN A 3 -17.63 5.12 4.78
CA GLN A 3 -17.50 4.58 6.12
C GLN A 3 -16.04 4.15 6.35
N VAL A 4 -15.39 4.80 7.30
CA VAL A 4 -14.04 4.45 7.77
C VAL A 4 -14.14 3.13 8.52
N VAL A 5 -13.61 2.05 7.94
CA VAL A 5 -13.46 0.79 8.66
C VAL A 5 -12.05 0.76 9.26
N LYS A 6 -11.93 1.20 10.52
CA LYS A 6 -10.72 0.97 11.31
C LYS A 6 -10.72 -0.49 11.75
N VAL A 7 -10.17 -1.39 10.94
CA VAL A 7 -9.92 -2.77 11.40
C VAL A 7 -8.52 -2.79 12.00
N ALA A 8 -8.42 -2.88 13.33
CA ALA A 8 -7.20 -3.39 13.94
C ALA A 8 -7.12 -4.88 13.54
N ARG A 9 -6.14 -5.25 12.73
CA ARG A 9 -5.92 -6.66 12.41
C ARG A 9 -5.25 -7.32 13.62
N ALA A 10 -5.88 -8.37 14.15
CA ALA A 10 -5.25 -9.22 15.15
C ALA A 10 -3.97 -9.82 14.53
N SER A 11 -2.86 -9.75 15.27
CA SER A 11 -1.56 -10.28 14.87
C SER A 11 -1.70 -11.74 14.42
N GLY A 12 -1.65 -11.98 13.11
CA GLY A 12 -1.89 -13.30 12.54
C GLY A 12 -0.98 -13.67 11.38
N ASP A 13 -0.27 -12.71 10.78
CA ASP A 13 0.67 -13.00 9.71
C ASP A 13 2.04 -13.32 10.31
N ILE A 14 2.41 -14.59 10.17
CA ILE A 14 3.63 -15.20 10.70
C ILE A 14 4.81 -14.57 9.96
N GLY A 15 5.55 -13.65 10.58
CA GLY A 15 6.88 -13.27 10.09
C GLY A 15 7.47 -11.96 10.59
N TYR A 16 6.70 -10.89 10.77
CA TYR A 16 7.25 -9.59 11.15
C TYR A 16 6.34 -8.88 12.16
N PRO A 17 6.80 -8.59 13.38
CA PRO A 17 6.09 -7.75 14.33
C PRO A 17 6.29 -6.28 13.91
N GLY A 18 5.68 -5.92 12.80
CA GLY A 18 5.60 -4.58 12.25
C GLY A 18 4.14 -4.18 12.14
N TRP A 19 3.86 -2.91 12.38
CA TRP A 19 2.54 -2.35 12.50
C TRP A 19 1.75 -2.53 11.20
N SER A 20 0.48 -2.97 11.29
CA SER A 20 -0.37 -3.07 10.10
C SER A 20 -0.43 -1.73 9.37
N PRO A 21 -0.31 -1.71 8.03
CA PRO A 21 -0.34 -0.47 7.28
C PRO A 21 -1.64 0.30 7.53
N LEU A 22 -1.52 1.60 7.78
CA LEU A 22 -2.67 2.47 7.96
C LEU A 22 -3.07 3.01 6.59
N ILE A 23 -4.25 2.64 6.10
CA ILE A 23 -4.72 2.96 4.75
C ILE A 23 -5.85 3.98 4.81
N HIS A 24 -5.69 5.08 4.08
CA HIS A 24 -6.69 6.12 3.87
C HIS A 24 -7.15 6.10 2.41
N VAL A 25 -8.40 5.73 2.18
CA VAL A 25 -9.00 5.76 0.83
C VAL A 25 -9.70 7.10 0.64
N HIS A 26 -9.24 7.89 -0.33
CA HIS A 26 -9.82 9.19 -0.67
C HIS A 26 -10.88 9.06 -1.76
N HIS A 27 -10.63 8.22 -2.76
CA HIS A 27 -11.53 8.06 -3.89
C HIS A 27 -11.59 6.60 -4.37
N VAL A 28 -12.79 6.19 -4.77
CA VAL A 28 -13.05 4.92 -5.41
C VAL A 28 -13.84 5.20 -6.69
N GLU A 29 -13.25 4.87 -7.82
CA GLU A 29 -13.88 4.97 -9.12
C GLU A 29 -14.16 3.57 -9.67
N ARG A 30 -15.28 3.41 -10.36
CA ARG A 30 -15.63 2.17 -11.04
C ARG A 30 -15.96 2.49 -12.49
N ASN A 31 -15.19 1.89 -13.39
CA ASN A 31 -15.38 2.05 -14.82
C ASN A 31 -15.82 0.73 -15.44
N VAL A 32 -16.88 0.79 -16.24
CA VAL A 32 -17.43 -0.36 -16.95
C VAL A 32 -17.00 -0.26 -18.42
N PHE A 33 -16.14 -1.17 -18.85
CA PHE A 33 -15.66 -1.22 -20.23
C PHE A 33 -15.91 -2.61 -20.82
N GLY A 34 -16.83 -2.72 -21.80
CA GLY A 34 -17.14 -4.00 -22.43
C GLY A 34 -17.58 -5.07 -21.42
N ASN A 35 -16.98 -6.27 -21.49
CA ASN A 35 -17.29 -7.42 -20.63
C ASN A 35 -16.63 -7.35 -19.22
N GLY A 36 -15.90 -6.28 -18.88
CA GLY A 36 -15.15 -6.17 -17.62
C GLY A 36 -15.46 -4.89 -16.82
N ILE A 37 -15.19 -4.94 -15.52
CA ILE A 37 -15.24 -3.78 -14.61
C ILE A 37 -13.81 -3.55 -14.11
N ALA A 38 -13.36 -2.30 -14.18
CA ALA A 38 -12.12 -1.85 -13.57
C ALA A 38 -12.44 -0.97 -12.36
N ILE A 39 -11.85 -1.26 -11.22
CA ILE A 39 -11.94 -0.46 -10.00
C ILE A 39 -10.60 0.25 -9.79
N HIS A 40 -10.65 1.58 -9.68
CA HIS A 40 -9.51 2.40 -9.32
C HIS A 40 -9.69 2.89 -7.88
N ILE A 41 -8.64 2.73 -7.08
CA ILE A 41 -8.59 3.17 -5.68
C ILE A 41 -7.46 4.18 -5.57
N TYR A 42 -7.80 5.38 -5.13
CA TYR A 42 -6.85 6.44 -4.84
C TYR A 42 -6.83 6.68 -3.34
N GLY A 43 -5.64 6.72 -2.78
CA GLY A 43 -5.46 6.77 -1.35
C GLY A 43 -4.08 7.20 -0.94
N GLU A 44 -3.94 7.44 0.35
CA GLU A 44 -2.67 7.57 1.05
C GLU A 44 -2.53 6.36 1.98
N MET A 45 -1.32 5.85 2.17
CA MET A 45 -1.08 4.81 3.15
C MET A 45 0.22 5.02 3.92
N ARG A 46 0.19 4.80 5.23
CA ARG A 46 1.37 4.80 6.09
C ARG A 46 1.85 3.38 6.28
N ILE A 47 3.08 3.12 5.87
CA ILE A 47 3.62 1.77 5.81
C ILE A 47 5.11 1.77 6.16
N ALA A 48 5.57 0.71 6.84
CA ALA A 48 7.00 0.42 7.03
C ALA A 48 7.51 -0.45 5.87
N ALA A 49 8.83 -0.55 5.66
CA ALA A 49 9.33 -1.47 4.62
C ALA A 49 9.02 -2.93 4.96
N LYS A 50 8.89 -3.76 3.91
CA LYS A 50 8.52 -5.20 3.95
C LYS A 50 7.10 -5.50 4.40
N GLU A 51 6.27 -4.48 4.54
CA GLU A 51 4.88 -4.66 4.88
C GLU A 51 4.06 -5.11 3.66
N VAL A 52 2.99 -5.84 3.95
CA VAL A 52 2.12 -6.46 2.96
C VAL A 52 0.77 -5.75 2.93
N VAL A 53 0.29 -5.46 1.73
CA VAL A 53 -1.02 -4.86 1.47
C VAL A 53 -1.87 -5.83 0.66
N TYR A 54 -3.04 -6.20 1.19
CA TYR A 54 -3.93 -7.13 0.51
C TYR A 54 -4.97 -6.41 -0.37
N ALA A 55 -5.38 -7.04 -1.47
CA ALA A 55 -6.42 -6.51 -2.38
C ALA A 55 -7.71 -6.10 -1.63
N ARG A 56 -8.13 -6.94 -0.67
CA ARG A 56 -9.30 -6.73 0.18
C ARG A 56 -9.21 -5.48 1.07
N GLU A 57 -8.00 -5.06 1.46
CA GLU A 57 -7.79 -3.86 2.26
C GLU A 57 -8.03 -2.60 1.42
N LEU A 58 -7.70 -2.67 0.13
CA LEU A 58 -7.96 -1.64 -0.87
C LEU A 58 -9.39 -1.68 -1.43
N LYS A 59 -10.24 -2.63 -1.00
CA LYS A 59 -11.60 -2.83 -1.54
C LYS A 59 -11.63 -3.25 -3.01
N LEU A 60 -10.58 -3.97 -3.44
CA LEU A 60 -10.46 -4.61 -4.74
C LEU A 60 -10.66 -6.13 -4.60
N ASN A 61 -11.10 -6.82 -5.67
CA ASN A 61 -11.04 -8.29 -5.67
C ASN A 61 -9.62 -8.77 -5.95
N THR A 62 -8.92 -8.05 -6.83
CA THR A 62 -7.54 -8.34 -7.28
C THR A 62 -6.74 -7.04 -7.43
N ILE A 63 -5.41 -7.11 -7.33
CA ILE A 63 -4.49 -6.02 -7.65
C ILE A 63 -3.82 -6.36 -8.98
N GLN A 64 -4.09 -5.58 -10.02
CA GLN A 64 -3.49 -5.67 -11.35
C GLN A 64 -2.31 -4.71 -11.48
N THR A 65 -2.50 -3.47 -11.04
CA THR A 65 -1.45 -2.45 -10.99
C THR A 65 -1.55 -1.69 -9.68
N MET A 66 -0.42 -1.09 -9.32
CA MET A 66 -0.35 -0.14 -8.24
C MET A 66 0.66 0.93 -8.69
N THR A 67 0.54 2.15 -8.22
CA THR A 67 1.51 3.23 -8.41
C THR A 67 1.76 3.81 -7.04
N LEU A 68 3.02 4.05 -6.68
CA LEU A 68 3.41 4.47 -5.34
C LEU A 68 4.28 5.72 -5.44
N THR A 69 3.95 6.74 -4.66
CA THR A 69 4.75 7.97 -4.52
C THR A 69 5.00 8.21 -3.04
N ALA A 70 6.26 8.27 -2.62
CA ALA A 70 6.57 8.60 -1.23
C ALA A 70 6.19 10.05 -0.92
N GLU A 71 5.43 10.23 0.15
CA GLU A 71 5.15 11.50 0.78
C GLU A 71 6.00 11.65 2.05
N THR A 72 6.79 12.72 2.09
CA THR A 72 7.67 13.05 3.22
C THR A 72 7.69 14.56 3.41
N GLY A 73 7.59 14.99 4.67
CA GLY A 73 7.79 16.40 5.05
C GLY A 73 9.27 16.83 5.05
N SER A 74 10.20 15.89 4.88
CA SER A 74 11.64 16.12 4.81
C SER A 74 12.15 16.14 3.37
N HIS A 75 13.25 16.86 3.12
CA HIS A 75 13.99 16.82 1.85
C HIS A 75 14.76 15.51 1.61
N THR A 76 14.58 14.50 2.46
CA THR A 76 15.15 13.16 2.26
C THR A 76 14.39 12.44 1.15
N SER A 77 15.09 12.12 0.07
CA SER A 77 14.52 11.34 -1.03
C SER A 77 14.35 9.86 -0.65
N TYR A 78 13.16 9.33 -0.87
CA TYR A 78 12.84 7.91 -0.70
C TYR A 78 12.41 7.30 -2.03
N ASN A 79 12.85 6.07 -2.28
CA ASN A 79 12.44 5.27 -3.44
C ASN A 79 11.54 4.14 -2.95
N VAL A 80 10.30 4.10 -3.44
CA VAL A 80 9.33 3.05 -3.11
C VAL A 80 9.31 2.03 -4.23
N GLN A 81 9.47 0.77 -3.85
CA GLN A 81 9.34 -0.37 -4.75
C GLN A 81 8.21 -1.28 -4.29
N LYS A 82 7.64 -2.01 -5.24
CA LYS A 82 6.58 -2.96 -4.95
C LYS A 82 6.69 -4.22 -5.78
N TYR A 83 6.28 -5.31 -5.15
CA TYR A 83 6.08 -6.61 -5.78
C TYR A 83 4.63 -7.03 -5.58
N ILE A 84 3.93 -7.41 -6.65
CA ILE A 84 2.57 -7.95 -6.57
C ILE A 84 2.66 -9.45 -6.76
N HIS A 85 2.30 -10.21 -5.71
CA HIS A 85 2.15 -11.66 -5.80
C HIS A 85 0.90 -11.98 -6.63
N ALA A 86 0.94 -12.99 -7.50
CA ALA A 86 -0.22 -13.49 -8.25
C ALA A 86 -1.09 -12.36 -8.83
N LYS A 87 -0.49 -11.50 -9.67
CA LYS A 87 -1.15 -10.31 -10.23
C LYS A 87 -2.46 -10.71 -10.94
N GLY A 88 -3.56 -10.07 -10.54
CA GLY A 88 -4.87 -10.31 -11.12
C GLY A 88 -5.61 -11.54 -10.62
N GLU A 89 -5.02 -12.30 -9.69
CA GLU A 89 -5.70 -13.42 -9.04
C GLU A 89 -6.43 -12.95 -7.77
N TYR A 90 -7.46 -13.68 -7.38
CA TYR A 90 -8.23 -13.40 -6.16
C TYR A 90 -7.35 -13.47 -4.89
N ASP A 91 -7.64 -12.58 -3.95
CA ASP A 91 -6.95 -12.47 -2.66
C ASP A 91 -5.44 -12.24 -2.75
N ASN A 92 -4.98 -11.65 -3.86
CA ASN A 92 -3.58 -11.34 -4.04
C ASN A 92 -3.13 -10.14 -3.17
N TYR A 93 -1.83 -9.92 -3.11
CA TYR A 93 -1.22 -8.91 -2.26
C TYR A 93 -0.01 -8.25 -2.91
N ALA A 94 0.34 -7.07 -2.40
CA ALA A 94 1.56 -6.35 -2.73
C ALA A 94 2.49 -6.29 -1.51
N SER A 95 3.77 -6.60 -1.70
CA SER A 95 4.85 -6.27 -0.76
C SER A 95 5.43 -4.92 -1.15
N VAL A 96 5.62 -4.03 -0.17
CA VAL A 96 6.17 -2.69 -0.40
C VAL A 96 7.50 -2.53 0.32
N ASP A 97 8.51 -2.09 -0.42
CA ASP A 97 9.86 -1.82 0.07
C ASP A 97 10.20 -0.35 -0.09
N ILE A 98 10.92 0.23 0.87
CA ILE A 98 11.25 1.65 0.90
C ILE A 98 12.75 1.81 1.13
N PHE A 99 13.42 2.56 0.25
CA PHE A 99 14.85 2.82 0.32
C PHE A 99 15.12 4.30 0.53
N ASN A 100 16.04 4.63 1.44
CA ASN A 100 16.59 5.96 1.55
C ASN A 100 17.67 6.15 0.49
N THR A 101 17.44 7.06 -0.46
CA THR A 101 18.36 7.23 -1.60
C THR A 101 19.63 7.97 -1.23
N ALA A 102 19.70 8.61 -0.06
CA ALA A 102 20.93 9.26 0.40
C ALA A 102 21.96 8.25 0.94
N THR A 103 21.50 7.09 1.43
CA THR A 103 22.34 6.08 2.07
C THR A 103 22.31 4.74 1.36
N ASP A 104 21.51 4.60 0.30
CA ASP A 104 21.18 3.34 -0.38
C ASP A 104 20.72 2.22 0.57
N ALA A 105 20.25 2.62 1.76
CA ALA A 105 19.85 1.70 2.81
C ALA A 105 18.33 1.52 2.76
N GLU A 106 17.91 0.27 2.94
CA GLU A 106 16.51 -0.02 3.19
C GLU A 106 16.06 0.62 4.51
N VAL A 107 14.90 1.28 4.48
CA VAL A 107 14.29 1.86 5.68
C VAL A 107 13.74 0.72 6.50
N THR A 108 14.34 0.44 7.66
CA THR A 108 13.78 -0.58 8.56
C THR A 108 12.55 -0.03 9.27
N ALA A 109 11.60 -0.90 9.62
CA ALA A 109 10.49 -0.53 10.50
C ALA A 109 11.04 0.14 11.77
N GLY A 110 10.55 1.34 12.08
CA GLY A 110 11.05 2.13 13.22
C GLY A 110 12.13 3.18 12.88
N THR A 111 12.73 3.15 11.67
CA THR A 111 13.83 4.08 11.31
C THR A 111 13.48 5.12 10.24
N GLY A 112 12.23 5.14 9.76
CA GLY A 112 11.65 6.19 8.92
C GLY A 112 11.40 7.53 9.65
N PRO A 113 11.04 8.59 8.90
CA PRO A 113 10.95 9.97 9.39
C PRO A 113 9.87 10.18 10.47
N ASP A 114 8.74 9.46 10.39
CA ASP A 114 7.68 9.51 11.41
C ASP A 114 7.42 8.11 11.99
N GLU A 115 7.80 7.89 13.25
CA GLU A 115 7.62 6.63 14.01
C GLU A 115 8.09 5.37 13.25
N GLY A 116 8.98 5.52 12.27
CA GLY A 116 9.44 4.39 11.48
C GLY A 116 8.74 4.10 10.17
N SER A 117 7.88 5.00 9.70
CA SER A 117 7.06 4.78 8.49
C SER A 117 7.13 5.99 7.55
N VAL A 118 6.73 5.77 6.30
CA VAL A 118 6.60 6.82 5.28
C VAL A 118 5.17 6.76 4.75
N TRP A 119 4.57 7.93 4.51
CA TRP A 119 3.28 8.02 3.82
C TRP A 119 3.49 7.82 2.33
N ILE A 120 2.57 7.12 1.67
CA ILE A 120 2.67 6.80 0.27
C ILE A 120 1.33 7.08 -0.39
N ASP A 121 1.33 7.97 -1.38
CA ASP A 121 0.21 8.08 -2.30
C ASP A 121 0.16 6.85 -3.18
N PHE A 122 -1.03 6.31 -3.36
CA PHE A 122 -1.24 5.20 -4.25
C PHE A 122 -2.45 5.35 -5.16
N GLU A 123 -2.28 4.81 -6.36
CA GLU A 123 -3.35 4.42 -7.26
C GLU A 123 -3.27 2.91 -7.45
N ALA A 124 -4.34 2.18 -7.16
CA ALA A 124 -4.42 0.74 -7.38
C ALA A 124 -5.57 0.40 -8.33
N LEU A 125 -5.29 -0.49 -9.28
CA LEU A 125 -6.25 -0.99 -10.27
C LEU A 125 -6.54 -2.46 -10.00
N GLY A 126 -7.82 -2.83 -10.05
CA GLY A 126 -8.29 -4.22 -9.93
C GLY A 126 -9.56 -4.50 -10.72
N GLU A 127 -9.87 -5.78 -10.91
CA GLU A 127 -11.17 -6.26 -11.42
C GLU A 127 -12.15 -6.57 -10.28
#